data_AF-A0A946YM72-F1
#
_entry.id   AF-A0A946YM72-F1
#
_cell.length_a   1.000
_cell.length_b   1.000
_cell.length_c   1.000
_cell.angle_alpha   90.00
_cell.angle_beta   90.00
_cell.angle_gamma   90.00
#
_symmetry.space_group_name_H-M   'P 1'
#
loop_
_entity.id
_entity.type
_entity.pdbx_description
1 polymer ?
#
loop_
_entity_poly.entity_id
_entity_poly.type
_entity_poly.pdbx_seq_one_letter_code
_entity_poly.pdbx_strand_id
1 'polypeptide(L)'
;MQIIRGLHNLFGRDVDALAGGCVATMGAFDGLHCGHRAVLDHLVAIARGRQLPAVVVILEPLPREYFAPLDAPSRLMSFREKVQGFAALGIDYLLVVRFDDAVRNTEATDFIEQVFVRGLRVAHLVMGDDSHFGRSGSGDFALLEQLGAKHGFTVEPTSTFSLGGERVSSTRIRELLEQGKFDLAGQLLGRPYTISGKVIYGRQLGRELGAPTANIELQRIRAAMSGVYAIEASVDGSPPGAGDR
;
A
#
# COMPACT_ATOMS: atom_id res chain seq x y z
N MET A 1 -3.00 4.86 14.16
CA MET A 1 -2.75 3.59 13.45
C MET A 1 -1.67 2.80 14.17
N GLN A 2 -1.91 1.51 14.45
CA GLN A 2 -0.93 0.54 14.95
C GLN A 2 -0.43 -0.36 13.81
N ILE A 3 0.81 -0.85 13.89
CA ILE A 3 1.41 -1.72 12.86
C ILE A 3 1.67 -3.09 13.48
N ILE A 4 1.05 -4.13 12.92
CA ILE A 4 1.26 -5.54 13.29
C ILE A 4 2.23 -6.14 12.27
N ARG A 5 3.42 -6.57 12.70
CA ARG A 5 4.46 -7.12 11.81
C ARG A 5 4.50 -8.64 11.89
N GLY A 6 4.10 -9.30 10.82
CA GLY A 6 4.15 -10.77 10.70
C GLY A 6 3.00 -11.47 11.42
N LEU A 7 2.71 -12.70 10.96
CA LEU A 7 1.58 -13.50 11.43
C LEU A 7 1.71 -13.96 12.88
N HIS A 8 2.93 -14.10 13.40
CA HIS A 8 3.15 -14.49 14.80
C HIS A 8 2.61 -13.48 15.81
N ASN A 9 2.51 -12.19 15.42
CA ASN A 9 1.95 -11.14 16.26
C ASN A 9 0.42 -11.06 16.20
N LEU A 10 -0.26 -11.94 15.43
CA LEU A 10 -1.71 -12.04 15.41
C LEU A 10 -2.28 -12.89 16.56
N PHE A 11 -1.44 -13.60 17.30
CA PHE A 11 -1.86 -14.57 18.32
C PHE A 11 -1.36 -14.23 19.74
N GLY A 12 -1.02 -12.96 19.99
CA GLY A 12 -0.55 -12.44 21.28
C GLY A 12 -1.55 -11.50 21.97
N ARG A 13 -1.19 -11.01 23.18
CA ARG A 13 -2.02 -10.07 23.97
C ARG A 13 -2.25 -8.73 23.27
N ASP A 14 -1.37 -8.33 22.36
CA ASP A 14 -1.44 -7.04 21.67
C ASP A 14 -2.60 -6.93 20.66
N VAL A 15 -3.31 -8.03 20.39
CA VAL A 15 -4.44 -8.11 19.45
C VAL A 15 -5.79 -8.17 20.17
N ASP A 16 -5.81 -8.00 21.50
CA ASP A 16 -7.05 -7.94 22.29
C ASP A 16 -8.01 -6.85 21.79
N ALA A 17 -7.47 -5.77 21.20
CA ALA A 17 -8.28 -4.72 20.59
C ALA A 17 -9.08 -5.18 19.35
N LEU A 18 -8.68 -6.28 18.69
CA LEU A 18 -9.44 -6.90 17.60
C LEU A 18 -10.33 -8.06 18.11
N ALA A 19 -10.47 -8.24 19.43
CA ALA A 19 -11.20 -9.38 19.96
C ALA A 19 -12.67 -9.42 19.52
N GLY A 20 -13.28 -8.23 19.33
CA GLY A 20 -14.63 -8.04 18.79
C GLY A 20 -14.74 -8.12 17.27
N GLY A 21 -13.64 -8.39 16.57
CA GLY A 21 -13.53 -8.47 15.12
C GLY A 21 -13.11 -7.17 14.45
N CYS A 22 -13.04 -7.18 13.12
CA CYS A 22 -12.61 -6.01 12.35
C CYS A 22 -13.24 -5.96 10.95
N VAL A 23 -13.11 -4.81 10.30
CA VAL A 23 -13.36 -4.67 8.86
C VAL A 23 -12.02 -4.57 8.17
N ALA A 24 -11.74 -5.47 7.22
CA ALA A 24 -10.43 -5.60 6.61
C ALA A 24 -10.44 -5.40 5.10
N THR A 25 -9.30 -5.01 4.55
CA THR A 25 -8.97 -5.11 3.12
C THR A 25 -7.56 -5.66 2.95
N MET A 26 -7.24 -6.19 1.78
CA MET A 26 -5.90 -6.64 1.43
C MET A 26 -5.51 -6.16 0.03
N GLY A 27 -4.28 -5.72 -0.14
CA GLY A 27 -3.78 -5.27 -1.44
C GLY A 27 -2.37 -4.69 -1.39
N ALA A 28 -1.79 -4.41 -2.56
CA ALA A 28 -0.47 -3.79 -2.65
C ALA A 28 -0.49 -2.29 -2.27
N PHE A 29 -1.60 -1.60 -2.60
CA PHE A 29 -1.85 -0.18 -2.34
C PHE A 29 -0.72 0.77 -2.81
N ASP A 30 0.02 0.41 -3.85
CA ASP A 30 1.17 1.20 -4.31
C ASP A 30 0.73 2.52 -4.95
N GLY A 31 1.28 3.62 -4.45
CA GLY A 31 0.95 5.00 -4.84
C GLY A 31 -0.24 5.63 -4.11
N LEU A 32 -1.10 4.85 -3.45
CA LEU A 32 -2.37 5.34 -2.86
C LEU A 32 -3.12 6.31 -3.79
N HIS A 33 -3.38 5.84 -5.01
CA HIS A 33 -4.11 6.60 -6.02
C HIS A 33 -5.60 6.71 -5.71
N CYS A 34 -6.36 7.51 -6.48
CA CYS A 34 -7.78 7.75 -6.24
C CYS A 34 -8.60 6.45 -6.10
N GLY A 35 -8.31 5.42 -6.91
CA GLY A 35 -8.92 4.10 -6.73
C GLY A 35 -8.64 3.43 -5.38
N HIS A 36 -7.39 3.44 -4.90
CA HIS A 36 -7.06 2.94 -3.57
C HIS A 36 -7.73 3.75 -2.47
N ARG A 37 -7.78 5.08 -2.60
CA ARG A 37 -8.45 5.96 -1.63
C ARG A 37 -9.94 5.64 -1.54
N ALA A 38 -10.63 5.47 -2.67
CA ALA A 38 -12.04 5.10 -2.68
C ALA A 38 -12.29 3.78 -1.92
N VAL A 39 -11.44 2.77 -2.10
CA VAL A 39 -11.52 1.50 -1.35
C VAL A 39 -11.30 1.71 0.14
N LEU A 40 -10.29 2.50 0.52
CA LEU A 40 -9.94 2.73 1.92
C LEU A 40 -10.95 3.63 2.64
N ASP A 41 -11.50 4.63 1.97
CA ASP A 41 -12.56 5.49 2.51
C ASP A 41 -13.84 4.66 2.75
N HIS A 42 -14.18 3.76 1.81
CA HIS A 42 -15.28 2.83 1.97
C HIS A 42 -15.07 1.85 3.13
N LEU A 43 -13.87 1.27 3.22
CA LEU A 43 -13.47 0.42 4.35
C LEU A 43 -13.68 1.13 5.69
N VAL A 44 -13.18 2.37 5.81
CA VAL A 44 -13.31 3.18 7.03
C VAL A 44 -14.77 3.53 7.32
N ALA A 45 -15.57 3.81 6.31
CA ALA A 45 -17.01 4.05 6.47
C ALA A 45 -17.73 2.82 7.04
N ILE A 46 -17.47 1.62 6.50
CA ILE A 46 -18.06 0.37 6.99
C ILE A 46 -17.59 0.08 8.43
N ALA A 47 -16.29 0.22 8.69
CA ALA A 47 -15.69 0.03 10.01
C ALA A 47 -16.37 0.90 11.07
N ARG A 48 -16.50 2.20 10.81
CA ARG A 48 -17.18 3.16 11.68
C ARG A 48 -18.66 2.83 11.88
N GLY A 49 -19.37 2.48 10.80
CA GLY A 49 -20.78 2.10 10.87
C GLY A 49 -21.02 0.84 11.72
N ARG A 50 -20.04 -0.07 11.78
CA ARG A 50 -20.08 -1.30 12.58
C ARG A 50 -19.44 -1.16 13.96
N GLN A 51 -18.87 0.00 14.29
CA GLN A 51 -18.06 0.21 15.50
C GLN A 51 -16.90 -0.81 15.63
N LEU A 52 -16.31 -1.17 14.50
CA LEU A 52 -15.18 -2.09 14.40
C LEU A 52 -13.94 -1.35 13.86
N PRO A 53 -12.73 -1.80 14.18
CA PRO A 53 -11.50 -1.22 13.63
C PRO A 53 -11.36 -1.49 12.12
N ALA A 54 -10.82 -0.51 11.40
CA ALA A 54 -10.42 -0.64 9.99
C ALA A 54 -9.00 -1.19 9.88
N VAL A 55 -8.84 -2.30 9.17
CA VAL A 55 -7.56 -3.02 9.04
C VAL A 55 -7.15 -3.13 7.58
N VAL A 56 -5.91 -2.75 7.29
CA VAL A 56 -5.29 -3.00 5.98
C VAL A 56 -4.26 -4.13 6.12
N VAL A 57 -4.33 -5.11 5.23
CA VAL A 57 -3.35 -6.18 5.10
C VAL A 57 -2.49 -5.97 3.86
N ILE A 58 -1.17 -5.98 4.02
CA ILE A 58 -0.23 -5.89 2.90
C ILE A 58 0.82 -7.00 2.97
N LEU A 59 1.39 -7.33 1.82
CA LEU A 59 2.54 -8.21 1.69
C LEU A 59 3.81 -7.36 1.49
N GLU A 60 4.85 -7.62 2.27
CA GLU A 60 6.17 -6.97 2.14
C GLU A 60 7.29 -8.02 2.18
N PRO A 61 8.18 -8.10 1.16
CA PRO A 61 8.11 -7.38 -0.12
C PRO A 61 6.86 -7.76 -0.92
N LEU A 62 6.56 -7.01 -1.99
CA LEU A 62 5.46 -7.38 -2.89
C LEU A 62 5.81 -8.72 -3.57
N PRO A 63 4.83 -9.59 -3.88
CA PRO A 63 5.11 -10.88 -4.51
C PRO A 63 6.00 -10.78 -5.75
N ARG A 64 5.74 -9.82 -6.64
CA ARG A 64 6.59 -9.59 -7.83
C ARG A 64 8.04 -9.23 -7.48
N GLU A 65 8.24 -8.44 -6.43
CA GLU A 65 9.59 -8.09 -5.96
C GLU A 65 10.30 -9.27 -5.31
N TYR A 66 9.55 -10.21 -4.71
CA TYR A 66 10.12 -11.45 -4.19
C TYR A 66 10.60 -12.36 -5.30
N PHE A 67 9.79 -12.55 -6.34
CA PHE A 67 10.10 -13.46 -7.44
C PHE A 67 11.18 -12.93 -8.39
N ALA A 68 11.12 -11.65 -8.73
CA ALA A 68 12.03 -11.03 -9.69
C ALA A 68 12.33 -9.59 -9.25
N PRO A 69 13.21 -9.39 -8.24
CA PRO A 69 13.45 -8.07 -7.65
C PRO A 69 13.86 -6.99 -8.65
N LEU A 70 14.64 -7.35 -9.67
CA LEU A 70 15.13 -6.42 -10.70
C LEU A 70 14.10 -6.12 -11.79
N ASP A 71 13.21 -7.07 -12.08
CA ASP A 71 12.16 -6.93 -13.11
C ASP A 71 10.85 -6.40 -12.53
N ALA A 72 10.68 -6.41 -11.21
CA ALA A 72 9.50 -5.92 -10.54
C ALA A 72 9.25 -4.42 -10.87
N PRO A 73 7.99 -4.00 -11.07
CA PRO A 73 7.67 -2.60 -11.28
C PRO A 73 8.24 -1.71 -10.16
N SER A 74 8.75 -0.54 -10.52
CA SER A 74 9.22 0.46 -9.57
C SER A 74 8.11 0.86 -8.60
N ARG A 75 8.41 0.94 -7.29
CA ARG A 75 7.41 1.42 -6.32
C ARG A 75 7.10 2.89 -6.54
N LEU A 76 5.82 3.22 -6.66
CA LEU A 76 5.34 4.60 -6.64
C LEU A 76 5.56 5.24 -5.27
N MET A 77 5.49 4.44 -4.20
CA MET A 77 5.75 4.93 -2.84
C MET A 77 6.58 3.95 -2.00
N SER A 78 7.40 4.48 -1.12
CA SER A 78 8.09 3.74 -0.08
C SER A 78 7.10 3.19 0.97
N PHE A 79 7.56 2.21 1.75
CA PHE A 79 6.77 1.70 2.87
C PHE A 79 6.41 2.80 3.88
N ARG A 80 7.33 3.73 4.17
CA ARG A 80 7.11 4.85 5.09
C ARG A 80 5.98 5.76 4.59
N GLU A 81 6.02 6.15 3.33
CA GLU A 81 4.97 6.97 2.70
C GLU A 81 3.61 6.25 2.75
N LYS A 82 3.61 4.92 2.55
CA LYS A 82 2.40 4.10 2.59
C LYS A 82 1.77 4.09 3.98
N VAL A 83 2.59 3.89 5.02
CA VAL A 83 2.17 3.96 6.43
C VAL A 83 1.59 5.32 6.78
N GLN A 84 2.24 6.42 6.37
CA GLN A 84 1.73 7.77 6.59
C GLN A 84 0.40 8.00 5.88
N GLY A 85 0.26 7.52 4.65
CA GLY A 85 -0.98 7.62 3.89
C GLY A 85 -2.14 6.85 4.52
N PHE A 86 -1.92 5.62 4.99
CA PHE A 86 -2.94 4.87 5.72
C PHE A 86 -3.36 5.57 7.02
N ALA A 87 -2.39 6.10 7.78
CA ALA A 87 -2.70 6.84 8.99
C ALA A 87 -3.56 8.09 8.70
N ALA A 88 -3.23 8.83 7.63
CA ALA A 88 -3.99 10.01 7.21
C ALA A 88 -5.42 9.68 6.73
N LEU A 89 -5.65 8.47 6.20
CA LEU A 89 -6.97 7.97 5.80
C LEU A 89 -7.80 7.42 6.97
N GLY A 90 -7.25 7.41 8.19
CA GLY A 90 -7.97 6.93 9.37
C GLY A 90 -8.02 5.41 9.50
N ILE A 91 -7.02 4.70 8.93
CA ILE A 91 -6.84 3.26 9.17
C ILE A 91 -6.37 3.04 10.62
N ASP A 92 -6.98 2.08 11.30
CA ASP A 92 -6.66 1.77 12.70
C ASP A 92 -5.46 0.83 12.80
N TYR A 93 -5.40 -0.19 11.95
CA TYR A 93 -4.34 -1.21 11.95
C TYR A 93 -3.78 -1.48 10.56
N LEU A 94 -2.46 -1.63 10.48
CA LEU A 94 -1.76 -2.17 9.32
C LEU A 94 -1.13 -3.51 9.68
N LEU A 95 -1.64 -4.60 9.12
CA LEU A 95 -0.98 -5.90 9.15
C LEU A 95 0.00 -6.01 7.99
N VAL A 96 1.29 -6.13 8.33
CA VAL A 96 2.37 -6.35 7.37
C VAL A 96 2.76 -7.82 7.42
N VAL A 97 2.28 -8.59 6.45
CA VAL A 97 2.66 -9.99 6.29
C VAL A 97 3.97 -10.04 5.51
N ARG A 98 4.98 -10.69 6.08
CA ARG A 98 6.24 -10.91 5.37
C ARG A 98 5.99 -11.90 4.24
N PHE A 99 6.25 -11.52 2.99
CA PHE A 99 6.18 -12.46 1.89
C PHE A 99 7.51 -13.21 1.77
N ASP A 100 7.52 -14.46 2.21
CA ASP A 100 8.65 -15.38 2.19
C ASP A 100 8.22 -16.78 1.72
N ASP A 101 9.12 -17.75 1.72
CA ASP A 101 8.81 -19.11 1.28
C ASP A 101 7.71 -19.78 2.13
N ALA A 102 7.52 -19.40 3.39
CA ALA A 102 6.43 -19.95 4.20
C ALA A 102 5.08 -19.41 3.71
N VAL A 103 4.95 -18.09 3.55
CA VAL A 103 3.71 -17.46 3.07
C VAL A 103 3.42 -17.86 1.61
N ARG A 104 4.44 -17.89 0.75
CA ARG A 104 4.32 -18.33 -0.65
C ARG A 104 3.76 -19.75 -0.77
N ASN A 105 4.17 -20.64 0.13
CA ASN A 105 3.74 -22.03 0.12
C ASN A 105 2.50 -22.28 1.00
N THR A 106 1.85 -21.25 1.53
CA THR A 106 0.62 -21.43 2.33
C THR A 106 -0.57 -21.67 1.41
N GLU A 107 -1.37 -22.71 1.66
CA GLU A 107 -2.61 -22.95 0.89
C GLU A 107 -3.60 -21.79 1.10
N ALA A 108 -4.43 -21.50 0.11
CA ALA A 108 -5.36 -20.37 0.18
C ALA A 108 -6.34 -20.48 1.36
N THR A 109 -6.83 -21.70 1.63
CA THR A 109 -7.69 -21.99 2.78
C THR A 109 -6.98 -21.70 4.10
N ASP A 110 -5.73 -22.15 4.23
CA ASP A 110 -4.93 -21.94 5.44
C ASP A 110 -4.64 -20.46 5.65
N PHE A 111 -4.36 -19.72 4.58
CA PHE A 111 -4.15 -18.27 4.64
C PHE A 111 -5.41 -17.56 5.15
N ILE A 112 -6.58 -17.88 4.60
CA ILE A 112 -7.87 -17.30 5.05
C ILE A 112 -8.13 -17.64 6.52
N GLU A 113 -8.00 -18.90 6.91
CA GLU A 113 -8.27 -19.34 8.28
C GLU A 113 -7.29 -18.73 9.29
N GLN A 114 -6.00 -18.67 8.96
CA GLN A 114 -4.99 -18.09 9.86
C GLN A 114 -5.10 -16.57 9.96
N VAL A 115 -5.21 -15.89 8.82
CA VAL A 115 -5.16 -14.42 8.77
C VAL A 115 -6.52 -13.81 9.07
N PHE A 116 -7.54 -14.15 8.30
CA PHE A 116 -8.84 -13.47 8.38
C PHE A 116 -9.73 -14.02 9.49
N VAL A 117 -9.77 -15.34 9.67
CA VAL A 117 -10.67 -15.96 10.66
C VAL A 117 -10.08 -15.89 12.07
N ARG A 118 -8.91 -16.50 12.28
CA ARG A 118 -8.34 -16.67 13.63
C ARG A 118 -7.57 -15.45 14.10
N GLY A 119 -6.74 -14.87 13.23
CA GLY A 119 -5.86 -13.76 13.57
C GLY A 119 -6.61 -12.44 13.70
N LEU A 120 -7.27 -12.01 12.62
CA LEU A 120 -7.96 -10.71 12.57
C LEU A 120 -9.42 -10.76 13.02
N ARG A 121 -10.06 -11.95 13.02
CA ARG A 121 -11.49 -12.11 13.31
C ARG A 121 -12.35 -11.20 12.46
N VAL A 122 -12.06 -11.18 11.16
CA VAL A 122 -12.73 -10.31 10.19
C VAL A 122 -14.24 -10.54 10.26
N ALA A 123 -15.00 -9.47 10.41
CA ALA A 123 -16.46 -9.46 10.28
C ALA A 123 -16.89 -9.10 8.86
N HIS A 124 -16.08 -8.31 8.16
CA HIS A 124 -16.32 -7.88 6.79
C HIS A 124 -15.01 -7.62 6.04
N LEU A 125 -14.88 -8.17 4.84
CA LEU A 125 -13.70 -8.09 3.99
C LEU A 125 -14.03 -7.36 2.69
N VAL A 126 -13.33 -6.27 2.41
CA VAL A 126 -13.42 -5.53 1.14
C VAL A 126 -12.22 -5.92 0.28
N MET A 127 -12.42 -6.57 -0.86
CA MET A 127 -11.33 -7.06 -1.72
C MET A 127 -11.70 -6.93 -3.20
N GLY A 128 -10.73 -6.70 -4.09
CA GLY A 128 -11.00 -6.75 -5.53
C GLY A 128 -11.41 -8.15 -5.98
N ASP A 129 -12.37 -8.25 -6.88
CA ASP A 129 -12.80 -9.51 -7.49
C ASP A 129 -11.68 -10.16 -8.34
N ASP A 130 -10.71 -9.37 -8.81
CA ASP A 130 -9.49 -9.80 -9.50
C ASP A 130 -8.33 -10.21 -8.54
N SER A 131 -8.59 -10.31 -7.24
CA SER A 131 -7.55 -10.63 -6.25
C SER A 131 -7.25 -12.13 -6.17
N HIS A 132 -5.96 -12.46 -6.18
CA HIS A 132 -5.46 -13.81 -6.00
C HIS A 132 -4.51 -13.91 -4.80
N PHE A 133 -4.62 -14.99 -4.04
CA PHE A 133 -3.80 -15.24 -2.84
C PHE A 133 -3.60 -16.75 -2.62
N GLY A 134 -2.78 -17.10 -1.63
CA GLY A 134 -2.38 -18.49 -1.37
C GLY A 134 -1.38 -19.03 -2.41
N ARG A 135 -1.00 -20.29 -2.21
CA ARG A 135 0.01 -20.98 -3.02
C ARG A 135 -0.35 -20.91 -4.50
N SER A 136 0.57 -20.36 -5.29
CA SER A 136 0.39 -20.17 -6.74
C SER A 136 -0.87 -19.38 -7.14
N GLY A 137 -1.43 -18.56 -6.23
CA GLY A 137 -2.65 -17.79 -6.50
C GLY A 137 -3.91 -18.65 -6.60
N SER A 138 -3.95 -19.80 -5.90
CA SER A 138 -5.08 -20.73 -5.92
C SER A 138 -6.36 -20.20 -5.26
N GLY A 139 -6.25 -19.17 -4.43
CA GLY A 139 -7.39 -18.50 -3.81
C GLY A 139 -7.92 -17.38 -4.69
N ASP A 140 -9.24 -17.29 -4.75
CA ASP A 140 -9.99 -16.28 -5.48
C ASP A 140 -11.15 -15.72 -4.61
N PHE A 141 -11.96 -14.83 -5.21
CA PHE A 141 -13.11 -14.23 -4.54
C PHE A 141 -14.18 -15.27 -4.16
N ALA A 142 -14.42 -16.28 -5.01
CA ALA A 142 -15.41 -17.32 -4.74
C ALA A 142 -15.03 -18.16 -3.50
N LEU A 143 -13.74 -18.49 -3.34
CA LEU A 143 -13.24 -19.15 -2.15
C LEU A 143 -13.43 -18.29 -0.89
N LEU A 144 -13.22 -16.98 -0.99
CA LEU A 144 -13.49 -16.05 0.12
C LEU A 144 -14.96 -16.03 0.51
N GLU A 145 -15.89 -16.01 -0.45
CA GLU A 145 -17.32 -16.05 -0.15
C GLU A 145 -17.72 -17.36 0.52
N GLN A 146 -17.24 -18.49 0.00
CA GLN A 146 -17.51 -19.81 0.57
C GLN A 146 -17.01 -19.92 2.02
N LEU A 147 -15.76 -19.53 2.27
CA LEU A 147 -15.19 -19.57 3.62
C LEU A 147 -15.76 -18.48 4.52
N GLY A 148 -16.15 -17.33 3.96
CA GLY A 148 -16.90 -16.27 4.64
C GLY A 148 -18.20 -16.80 5.23
N ALA A 149 -19.03 -17.45 4.40
CA ALA A 149 -20.27 -18.07 4.83
C ALA A 149 -20.06 -19.15 5.90
N LYS A 150 -18.99 -19.96 5.76
CA LYS A 150 -18.64 -21.01 6.73
C LYS A 150 -18.17 -20.44 8.09
N HIS A 151 -17.40 -19.36 8.07
CA HIS A 151 -16.74 -18.81 9.26
C HIS A 151 -17.43 -17.56 9.85
N GLY A 152 -18.53 -17.10 9.26
CA GLY A 152 -19.35 -16.02 9.79
C GLY A 152 -18.88 -14.61 9.44
N PHE A 153 -18.20 -14.43 8.31
CA PHE A 153 -17.82 -13.11 7.80
C PHE A 153 -18.34 -12.87 6.38
N THR A 154 -18.48 -11.59 6.04
CA THR A 154 -18.99 -11.17 4.73
C THR A 154 -17.87 -10.65 3.85
N VAL A 155 -18.02 -10.76 2.54
CA VAL A 155 -17.03 -10.30 1.56
C VAL A 155 -17.73 -9.37 0.57
N GLU A 156 -17.08 -8.28 0.21
CA GLU A 156 -17.59 -7.30 -0.75
C GLU A 156 -16.51 -6.99 -1.80
N PRO A 157 -16.87 -6.97 -3.09
CA PRO A 157 -15.95 -6.60 -4.16
C PRO A 157 -15.68 -5.09 -4.16
N THR A 158 -14.44 -4.68 -4.41
CA THR A 158 -14.15 -3.26 -4.64
C THR A 158 -14.70 -2.80 -5.99
N SER A 159 -15.35 -1.64 -6.02
CA SER A 159 -15.74 -1.00 -7.29
C SER A 159 -14.52 -0.50 -8.06
N THR A 160 -14.49 -0.71 -9.38
CA THR A 160 -13.45 -0.13 -10.24
C THR A 160 -13.59 1.39 -10.27
N PHE A 161 -12.53 2.10 -9.89
CA PHE A 161 -12.48 3.55 -9.98
C PHE A 161 -11.93 4.01 -11.33
N SER A 162 -12.69 4.84 -12.03
CA SER A 162 -12.33 5.41 -13.32
C SER A 162 -12.36 6.93 -13.25
N LEU A 163 -11.41 7.58 -13.93
CA LEU A 163 -11.35 9.04 -14.09
C LEU A 163 -11.24 9.35 -15.58
N GLY A 164 -12.17 10.17 -16.09
CA GLY A 164 -12.26 10.46 -17.52
C GLY A 164 -12.58 9.22 -18.38
N GLY A 165 -13.33 8.26 -17.84
CA GLY A 165 -13.68 7.01 -18.54
C GLY A 165 -12.61 5.92 -18.53
N GLU A 166 -11.42 6.19 -18.00
CA GLU A 166 -10.33 5.22 -17.94
C GLU A 166 -10.04 4.76 -16.50
N ARG A 167 -9.77 3.46 -16.32
CA ARG A 167 -9.41 2.86 -15.02
C ARG A 167 -8.19 3.56 -14.43
N VAL A 168 -8.23 3.79 -13.12
CA VAL A 168 -7.08 4.28 -12.36
C VAL A 168 -6.30 3.08 -11.80
N SER A 169 -5.00 2.99 -12.08
CA SER A 169 -4.13 1.90 -11.61
C SER A 169 -2.69 2.36 -11.41
N SER A 170 -1.94 1.66 -10.55
CA SER A 170 -0.51 1.91 -10.36
C SER A 170 0.30 1.73 -11.66
N THR A 171 -0.10 0.80 -12.54
CA THR A 171 0.57 0.60 -13.85
C THR A 171 0.44 1.84 -14.72
N ARG A 172 -0.77 2.36 -14.90
CA ARG A 172 -1.02 3.57 -15.70
C ARG A 172 -0.28 4.78 -15.13
N ILE A 173 -0.20 4.90 -13.80
CA ILE A 173 0.56 5.98 -13.16
C ILE A 173 2.06 5.86 -13.48
N ARG A 174 2.65 4.65 -13.41
CA ARG A 174 4.07 4.46 -13.79
C ARG A 174 4.31 4.85 -15.25
N GLU A 175 3.44 4.41 -16.16
CA GLU A 175 3.53 4.78 -17.59
C GLU A 175 3.49 6.29 -17.81
N LEU A 176 2.59 7.00 -17.10
CA LEU A 176 2.51 8.46 -17.17
C LEU A 176 3.77 9.15 -16.62
N LEU A 177 4.32 8.64 -15.51
CA LEU A 177 5.57 9.16 -14.92
C LEU A 177 6.77 8.94 -15.84
N GLU A 178 6.87 7.76 -16.47
CA GLU A 178 7.91 7.45 -17.46
C GLU A 178 7.82 8.38 -18.69
N GLN A 179 6.62 8.80 -19.06
CA GLN A 179 6.37 9.75 -20.16
C GLN A 179 6.49 11.22 -19.73
N GLY A 180 6.82 11.52 -18.47
CA GLY A 180 6.90 12.89 -17.95
C GLY A 180 5.54 13.60 -17.83
N LYS A 181 4.42 12.87 -17.87
CA LYS A 181 3.05 13.41 -17.79
C LYS A 181 2.61 13.58 -16.33
N PHE A 182 3.31 14.44 -15.58
CA PHE A 182 3.11 14.61 -14.13
C PHE A 182 1.73 15.13 -13.75
N ASP A 183 1.14 16.03 -14.54
CA ASP A 183 -0.20 16.57 -14.26
C ASP A 183 -1.27 15.48 -14.30
N LEU A 184 -1.22 14.62 -15.33
CA LEU A 184 -2.13 13.49 -15.46
C LEU A 184 -1.89 12.46 -14.35
N ALA A 185 -0.63 12.12 -14.06
CA ALA A 185 -0.30 11.26 -12.92
C ALA A 185 -0.84 11.85 -11.61
N GLY A 186 -0.75 13.17 -11.44
CA GLY A 186 -1.26 13.90 -10.27
C GLY A 186 -2.77 13.81 -10.12
N GLN A 187 -3.52 13.90 -11.22
CA GLN A 187 -4.97 13.69 -11.24
C GLN A 187 -5.34 12.27 -10.81
N LEU A 188 -4.62 11.25 -11.30
CA LEU A 188 -4.84 9.84 -10.93
C LEU A 188 -4.49 9.57 -9.46
N LEU A 189 -3.46 10.24 -8.92
CA LEU A 189 -3.05 10.15 -7.53
C LEU A 189 -3.93 10.98 -6.57
N GLY A 190 -4.63 11.99 -7.10
CA GLY A 190 -5.33 13.02 -6.34
C GLY A 190 -4.38 13.99 -5.62
N ARG A 191 -3.11 14.03 -6.04
CA ARG A 191 -2.03 14.89 -5.50
C ARG A 191 -0.84 14.88 -6.46
N PRO A 192 0.03 15.90 -6.46
CA PRO A 192 1.31 15.84 -7.17
C PRO A 192 2.11 14.58 -6.78
N TYR A 193 2.83 13.99 -7.73
CA TYR A 193 3.73 12.89 -7.42
C TYR A 193 4.88 13.41 -6.55
N THR A 194 5.13 12.76 -5.42
CA THR A 194 6.11 13.18 -4.44
C THR A 194 7.02 12.03 -4.09
N ILE A 195 8.30 12.34 -3.88
CA ILE A 195 9.30 11.42 -3.38
C ILE A 195 9.83 12.01 -2.07
N SER A 196 9.84 11.20 -1.02
CA SER A 196 10.51 11.49 0.23
C SER A 196 11.66 10.52 0.48
N GLY A 197 12.69 10.99 1.17
CA GLY A 197 13.86 10.20 1.49
C GLY A 197 14.81 10.95 2.41
N LYS A 198 15.84 10.25 2.88
CA LYS A 198 16.88 10.86 3.72
C LYS A 198 17.93 11.52 2.82
N VAL A 199 18.34 12.74 3.15
CA VAL A 199 19.52 13.35 2.52
C VAL A 199 20.76 12.57 2.96
N ILE A 200 21.51 12.05 2.01
CA ILE A 200 22.72 11.27 2.23
C ILE A 200 23.94 11.92 1.55
N TYR A 201 25.12 11.49 1.98
CA TYR A 201 26.36 11.84 1.30
C TYR A 201 26.41 11.14 -0.05
N GLY A 202 26.54 11.92 -1.12
CA GLY A 202 26.81 11.43 -2.47
C GLY A 202 28.18 11.88 -2.98
N ARG A 203 28.36 11.92 -4.30
CA ARG A 203 29.63 12.26 -4.96
C ARG A 203 30.06 13.72 -4.83
N GLN A 204 29.21 14.59 -4.30
CA GLN A 204 29.46 16.03 -4.08
C GLN A 204 29.88 16.83 -5.33
N LEU A 205 29.62 16.32 -6.54
CA LEU A 205 29.97 16.98 -7.82
C LEU A 205 29.35 18.39 -7.96
N GLY A 206 28.23 18.67 -7.29
CA GLY A 206 27.64 20.01 -7.28
C GLY A 206 28.60 21.10 -6.78
N ARG A 207 29.56 20.76 -5.90
CA ARG A 207 30.59 21.69 -5.44
C ARG A 207 31.50 22.19 -6.56
N GLU A 208 31.79 21.34 -7.55
CA GLU A 208 32.58 21.71 -8.73
C GLU A 208 31.80 22.65 -9.66
N LEU A 209 30.48 22.61 -9.60
CA LEU A 209 29.57 23.42 -10.41
C LEU A 209 29.07 24.68 -9.67
N GLY A 210 29.52 24.93 -8.43
CA GLY A 210 29.04 26.05 -7.61
C GLY A 210 27.56 25.94 -7.19
N ALA A 211 26.96 24.75 -7.28
CA ALA A 211 25.54 24.52 -7.03
C ALA A 211 25.35 23.53 -5.85
N PRO A 212 24.61 23.90 -4.78
CA PRO A 212 24.30 22.96 -3.71
C PRO A 212 23.45 21.81 -4.26
N THR A 213 23.81 20.57 -3.89
CA THR A 213 23.07 19.37 -4.30
C THR A 213 22.70 18.52 -3.10
N ALA A 214 21.51 17.90 -3.16
CA ALA A 214 21.04 16.93 -2.18
C ALA A 214 20.93 15.55 -2.85
N ASN A 215 21.57 14.54 -2.28
CA ASN A 215 21.40 13.15 -2.73
C ASN A 215 20.37 12.50 -1.82
N ILE A 216 19.30 11.96 -2.39
CA ILE A 216 18.15 11.45 -1.63
C ILE A 216 18.14 9.92 -1.67
N GLU A 217 18.21 9.28 -0.51
CA GLU A 217 18.01 7.84 -0.38
C GLU A 217 16.52 7.50 -0.46
N LEU A 218 16.12 6.85 -1.56
CA LEU A 218 14.71 6.64 -1.90
C LEU A 218 14.04 5.48 -1.15
N GLN A 219 14.82 4.63 -0.47
CA GLN A 219 14.34 3.42 0.21
C GLN A 219 13.48 2.53 -0.71
N ARG A 220 13.88 2.43 -1.98
CA ARG A 220 13.28 1.61 -3.04
C ARG A 220 14.38 1.20 -4.03
N ILE A 221 14.20 0.08 -4.74
CA ILE A 221 15.21 -0.47 -5.67
C ILE A 221 15.52 0.51 -6.81
N ARG A 222 14.48 1.14 -7.37
CA ARG A 222 14.59 2.16 -8.43
C ARG A 222 13.45 3.17 -8.35
N ALA A 223 13.69 4.38 -8.84
CA ALA A 223 12.66 5.40 -9.00
C ALA A 223 11.66 5.00 -10.10
N ALA A 224 10.44 5.52 -10.02
CA ALA A 224 9.40 5.33 -11.04
C ALA A 224 9.57 6.22 -12.29
N MET A 225 10.67 6.97 -12.34
CA MET A 225 10.99 7.95 -13.36
C MET A 225 12.51 8.14 -13.40
N SER A 226 13.03 8.56 -14.55
CA SER A 226 14.45 8.86 -14.76
C SER A 226 14.58 10.11 -15.65
N GLY A 227 15.53 10.99 -15.36
CA GLY A 227 15.72 12.26 -16.09
C GLY A 227 15.97 13.45 -15.18
N VAL A 228 15.91 14.66 -15.76
CA VAL A 228 16.07 15.94 -15.07
C VAL A 228 14.71 16.65 -15.05
N TYR A 229 14.30 17.12 -13.87
CA TYR A 229 12.97 17.68 -13.64
C TYR A 229 13.06 18.93 -12.78
N ALA A 230 12.18 19.90 -13.05
CA ALA A 230 11.91 20.98 -12.12
C ALA A 230 11.01 20.45 -10.99
N ILE A 231 11.36 20.74 -9.74
CA ILE A 231 10.66 20.23 -8.56
C ILE A 231 10.55 21.32 -7.49
N GLU A 232 9.58 21.14 -6.62
CA GLU A 232 9.51 21.81 -5.32
C GLU A 232 10.02 20.85 -4.23
N ALA A 233 10.76 21.37 -3.25
CA ALA A 233 11.31 20.58 -2.16
C ALA A 233 10.96 21.18 -0.80
N SER A 234 10.51 20.33 0.12
CA SER A 234 10.25 20.64 1.52
C SER A 234 11.20 19.86 2.43
N VAL A 235 11.73 20.50 3.48
CA VAL A 235 12.58 19.85 4.50
C VAL A 235 11.89 19.94 5.86
N ASP A 236 11.78 18.82 6.56
CA ASP A 236 11.18 18.71 7.90
C ASP A 236 9.77 19.31 8.02
N GLY A 237 8.97 19.21 6.95
CA GLY A 237 7.61 19.75 6.90
C GLY A 237 7.54 21.26 6.66
N SER A 238 8.68 21.94 6.46
CA SER A 238 8.72 23.33 6.00
C SER A 238 8.24 23.42 4.56
N PRO A 239 7.39 24.39 4.20
CA PRO A 239 6.87 24.52 2.84
C PRO A 239 8.02 24.78 1.84
N PRO A 240 7.81 24.43 0.55
CA PRO A 240 8.79 24.72 -0.49
C PRO A 240 9.18 26.20 -0.51
N GLY A 241 10.49 26.47 -0.60
CA GLY A 241 11.02 27.85 -0.63
C GLY A 241 11.14 28.55 0.73
N ALA A 242 10.83 27.89 1.85
CA ALA A 242 10.98 28.48 3.19
C ALA A 242 12.44 28.74 3.63
N GLY A 243 13.43 28.24 2.87
CA GLY A 243 14.86 28.35 3.17
C GLY A 243 15.63 29.42 2.39
N ASP A 244 14.98 30.18 1.50
CA ASP A 244 15.62 31.27 0.73
C ASP A 244 15.61 32.61 1.50
N ARG A 245 16.09 32.60 2.75
CA ARG A 245 16.42 33.82 3.52
C ARG A 245 17.75 33.68 4.25
#